data_AF-A0A9X0R6C5-F1
#
_entry.id   AF-A0A9X0R6C5-F1
#
_cell.length_a   1.000
_cell.length_b   1.000
_cell.length_c   1.000
_cell.angle_alpha   90.00
_cell.angle_beta   90.00
_cell.angle_gamma   90.00
#
_symmetry.space_group_name_H-M   'P 1'
#
loop_
_entity.id
_entity.type
_entity.pdbx_description
1 polymer ?
#
loop_
_entity_poly.entity_id
_entity_poly.type
_entity_poly.pdbx_seq_one_letter_code
_entity_poly.pdbx_strand_id
1 'polypeptide(L)'
;MQKILRLIQENPFIDSFQALQSTLAKMNHLIEHEYFLFGLSLQTTLTSNDTLIADNYPLAWRQQYDESQFMLIDPIVRYSMTNFLPIRWSEIRAHHQDSQIIFEEARLNGLKEGFSIPVHGLRGEFGMLSFATSDTRHYDLNLPAIQASQLLVPLLAQNIDNIVRCHRDAKPRAELTCREGQCLSWAAEGKSAWEIAQIINTSERTVKFHLSNACKKLGATNRYQAITKAILGGYINPYV
;
A
#
# COMPACT_ATOMS: atom_id res chain seq x y z
N MET A 1 -9.82 -20.43 -10.74
CA MET A 1 -8.45 -20.13 -11.20
C MET A 1 -8.38 -19.53 -12.60
N GLN A 2 -8.77 -20.22 -13.69
CA GLN A 2 -8.66 -19.68 -15.06
C GLN A 2 -9.33 -18.31 -15.26
N LYS A 3 -10.53 -18.10 -14.70
CA LYS A 3 -11.23 -16.80 -14.74
C LYS A 3 -10.46 -15.67 -14.04
N ILE A 4 -9.76 -15.97 -12.94
CA ILE A 4 -8.96 -14.99 -12.18
C ILE A 4 -7.72 -14.61 -12.99
N LEU A 5 -7.03 -15.60 -13.58
CA LEU A 5 -5.89 -15.33 -14.47
C LEU A 5 -6.32 -14.47 -15.67
N ARG A 6 -7.48 -14.75 -16.26
CA ARG A 6 -8.06 -13.94 -17.33
C ARG A 6 -8.34 -12.51 -16.87
N LEU A 7 -8.94 -12.32 -15.68
CA LEU A 7 -9.15 -10.99 -15.10
C LEU A 7 -7.83 -10.21 -15.00
N ILE A 8 -6.77 -10.85 -14.52
CA ILE A 8 -5.44 -10.21 -14.40
C ILE A 8 -4.87 -9.85 -15.77
N GLN A 9 -4.96 -10.75 -16.74
CA GLN A 9 -4.46 -10.53 -18.10
C GLN A 9 -5.21 -9.43 -18.86
N GLU A 10 -6.51 -9.29 -18.62
CA GLU A 10 -7.35 -8.26 -19.24
C GLU A 10 -7.21 -6.89 -18.57
N ASN A 11 -6.68 -6.82 -17.34
CA ASN A 11 -6.55 -5.57 -16.57
C ASN A 11 -5.10 -5.39 -16.06
N PRO A 12 -4.07 -5.43 -16.93
CA PRO A 12 -2.67 -5.35 -16.49
C PRO A 12 -2.29 -3.98 -15.91
N PHE A 13 -3.03 -2.93 -16.29
CA PHE A 13 -2.83 -1.56 -15.84
C PHE A 13 -4.10 -1.05 -15.17
N ILE A 14 -3.93 -0.50 -13.96
CA ILE A 14 -4.98 0.14 -13.18
C ILE A 14 -4.63 1.63 -13.15
N ASP A 15 -5.23 2.41 -14.04
CA ASP A 15 -4.93 3.82 -14.30
C ASP A 15 -5.91 4.80 -13.63
N SER A 16 -6.95 4.28 -12.99
CA SER A 16 -8.00 5.04 -12.33
C SER A 16 -8.54 4.32 -11.11
N PHE A 17 -9.09 5.10 -10.17
CA PHE A 17 -9.77 4.55 -9.00
C PHE A 17 -10.98 3.68 -9.41
N GLN A 18 -11.68 4.06 -10.49
CA GLN A 18 -12.78 3.28 -11.03
C GLN A 18 -12.31 1.93 -11.62
N ALA A 19 -11.16 1.90 -12.31
CA ALA A 19 -10.58 0.64 -12.80
C ALA A 19 -10.17 -0.28 -11.64
N LEU A 20 -9.62 0.28 -10.55
CA LEU A 20 -9.31 -0.46 -9.33
C LEU A 20 -10.57 -1.09 -8.75
N GLN A 21 -11.60 -0.27 -8.49
CA GLN A 21 -12.85 -0.73 -7.87
C GLN A 21 -13.58 -1.77 -8.74
N SER A 22 -13.57 -1.59 -10.07
CA SER A 22 -14.13 -2.55 -11.02
C SER A 22 -13.39 -3.90 -11.00
N THR A 23 -12.05 -3.87 -10.95
CA THR A 23 -11.22 -5.08 -10.88
C THR A 23 -11.48 -5.84 -9.58
N LEU A 24 -11.52 -5.13 -8.45
CA LEU A 24 -11.81 -5.71 -7.14
C LEU A 24 -13.23 -6.28 -7.06
N ALA A 25 -14.23 -5.58 -7.60
CA ALA A 25 -15.61 -6.06 -7.65
C ALA A 25 -15.76 -7.34 -8.50
N LYS A 26 -15.13 -7.38 -9.68
CA LYS A 26 -15.08 -8.60 -10.51
C LYS A 26 -14.43 -9.76 -9.76
N MET A 27 -13.33 -9.47 -9.05
CA MET A 27 -12.66 -10.47 -8.24
C MET A 27 -13.58 -11.00 -7.12
N ASN A 28 -14.23 -10.09 -6.38
CA ASN A 28 -15.18 -10.40 -5.33
C ASN A 28 -16.29 -11.36 -5.82
N HIS A 29 -16.84 -11.10 -7.01
CA HIS A 29 -17.81 -11.99 -7.65
C HIS A 29 -17.23 -13.36 -8.04
N LEU A 30 -16.00 -13.40 -8.56
CA LEU A 30 -15.35 -14.65 -8.97
C LEU A 30 -15.05 -15.59 -7.81
N ILE A 31 -14.88 -15.04 -6.61
CA ILE A 31 -14.67 -15.81 -5.39
C ILE A 31 -15.95 -15.94 -4.55
N GLU A 32 -17.10 -15.53 -5.08
CA GLU A 32 -18.41 -15.69 -4.43
C GLU A 32 -18.48 -15.04 -3.03
N HIS A 33 -17.89 -13.85 -2.89
CA HIS A 33 -18.00 -13.03 -1.68
C HIS A 33 -18.92 -11.83 -1.92
N GLU A 34 -19.55 -11.36 -0.84
CA GLU A 34 -20.46 -10.21 -0.88
C GLU A 34 -19.69 -8.90 -0.78
N TYR A 35 -18.63 -8.89 0.03
CA TYR A 35 -17.91 -7.69 0.40
C TYR A 35 -16.42 -7.81 0.11
N PHE A 36 -15.81 -6.69 -0.29
CA PHE A 36 -14.37 -6.51 -0.39
C PHE A 36 -13.95 -5.16 0.18
N LEU A 37 -12.72 -5.09 0.65
CA LEU A 37 -12.04 -3.85 1.02
C LEU A 37 -10.59 -3.94 0.59
N PHE A 38 -10.13 -2.96 -0.19
CA PHE A 38 -8.72 -2.72 -0.41
C PHE A 38 -8.32 -1.44 0.31
N GLY A 39 -7.43 -1.58 1.30
CA GLY A 39 -6.84 -0.46 2.02
C GLY A 39 -5.36 -0.38 1.72
N LEU A 40 -4.86 0.81 1.39
CA LEU A 40 -3.44 1.06 1.15
C LEU A 40 -2.99 2.28 1.96
N SER A 41 -2.07 2.05 2.89
CA SER A 41 -1.43 3.14 3.63
C SER A 41 -0.35 3.79 2.78
N LEU A 42 -0.51 5.09 2.59
CA LEU A 42 0.38 5.96 1.85
C LEU A 42 1.24 6.73 2.86
N GLN A 43 2.50 6.35 2.98
CA GLN A 43 3.47 7.12 3.78
C GLN A 43 3.79 8.43 3.05
N THR A 44 3.08 9.50 3.41
CA THR A 44 3.36 10.85 2.91
C THR A 44 4.55 11.47 3.62
N THR A 45 4.72 11.14 4.91
CA THR A 45 5.88 11.46 5.74
C THR A 45 6.10 10.34 6.75
N LEU A 46 7.22 10.37 7.49
CA LEU A 46 7.45 9.44 8.60
C LEU A 46 6.48 9.63 9.78
N THR A 47 5.67 10.70 9.78
CA THR A 47 4.77 11.06 10.88
C THR A 47 3.30 11.13 10.45
N SER A 48 3.00 11.01 9.16
CA SER A 48 1.65 11.10 8.62
C SER A 48 1.41 9.99 7.61
N ASN A 49 0.43 9.16 7.92
CA ASN A 49 -0.11 8.17 7.01
C ASN A 49 -1.44 8.69 6.47
N ASP A 50 -1.60 8.60 5.17
CA ASP A 50 -2.92 8.68 4.56
C ASP A 50 -3.35 7.27 4.15
N THR A 51 -4.63 7.03 3.98
CA THR A 51 -5.13 5.70 3.59
C THR A 51 -6.05 5.83 2.39
N LEU A 52 -5.67 5.21 1.27
CA LEU A 52 -6.59 4.95 0.19
C LEU A 52 -7.46 3.76 0.56
N ILE A 53 -8.77 3.90 0.43
CA ILE A 53 -9.72 2.81 0.63
C ILE A 53 -10.60 2.69 -0.62
N ALA A 54 -10.68 1.47 -1.16
CA ALA A 54 -11.63 1.07 -2.20
C ALA A 54 -12.39 -0.16 -1.71
N ASP A 55 -13.67 0.00 -1.40
CA ASP A 55 -14.48 -1.05 -0.80
C ASP A 55 -15.95 -1.00 -1.26
N ASN A 56 -16.72 -2.01 -0.87
CA ASN A 56 -18.18 -2.02 -0.90
C ASN A 56 -18.77 -2.40 0.45
N TYR A 57 -18.05 -2.15 1.54
CA TYR A 57 -18.51 -2.44 2.89
C TYR A 57 -19.73 -1.57 3.23
N PRO A 58 -20.60 -2.02 4.15
CA PRO A 58 -21.74 -1.22 4.59
C PRO A 58 -21.29 0.16 5.09
N LEU A 59 -21.94 1.23 4.59
CA LEU A 59 -21.53 2.61 4.90
C LEU A 59 -21.55 2.89 6.41
N ALA A 60 -22.56 2.41 7.12
CA ALA A 60 -22.67 2.56 8.58
C ALA A 60 -21.46 1.94 9.31
N TRP A 61 -21.01 0.77 8.86
CA TRP A 61 -19.82 0.13 9.41
C TRP A 61 -18.55 0.94 9.11
N ARG A 62 -18.37 1.43 7.87
CA ARG A 62 -17.21 2.26 7.51
C ARG A 62 -17.13 3.53 8.36
N GLN A 63 -18.26 4.22 8.56
CA GLN A 63 -18.33 5.41 9.42
C GLN A 63 -17.96 5.10 10.87
N GLN A 64 -18.56 4.06 11.46
CA GLN A 64 -18.25 3.64 12.82
C GLN A 64 -16.78 3.24 12.99
N TYR A 65 -16.21 2.54 12.02
CA TYR A 65 -14.81 2.12 12.02
C TYR A 65 -13.85 3.33 12.05
N ASP A 66 -14.16 4.36 11.27
CA ASP A 66 -13.35 5.57 11.18
C ASP A 66 -13.51 6.45 12.44
N GLU A 67 -14.74 6.65 12.93
CA GLU A 67 -15.03 7.40 14.15
C GLU A 67 -14.39 6.79 15.40
N SER A 68 -14.39 5.46 15.49
CA SER A 68 -13.82 4.72 16.61
C SER A 68 -12.30 4.49 16.47
N GLN A 69 -11.70 4.99 15.38
CA GLN A 69 -10.28 4.80 15.03
C GLN A 69 -9.82 3.34 15.09
N PHE A 70 -10.67 2.40 14.67
CA PHE A 70 -10.40 0.96 14.79
C PHE A 70 -9.14 0.52 14.05
N MET A 71 -8.71 1.25 13.02
CA MET A 71 -7.43 1.01 12.34
C MET A 71 -6.23 0.84 13.29
N LEU A 72 -6.20 1.58 14.41
CA LEU A 72 -5.07 1.54 15.37
C LEU A 72 -5.01 0.24 16.18
N ILE A 73 -6.16 -0.43 16.34
CA ILE A 73 -6.31 -1.62 17.17
C ILE A 73 -6.74 -2.86 16.38
N ASP A 74 -7.01 -2.73 15.07
CA ASP A 74 -7.39 -3.82 14.20
C ASP A 74 -6.22 -4.83 14.06
N PRO A 75 -6.40 -6.08 14.53
CA PRO A 75 -5.37 -7.09 14.46
C PRO A 75 -5.12 -7.58 13.03
N ILE A 76 -6.07 -7.43 12.11
CA ILE A 76 -5.87 -7.73 10.67
C ILE A 76 -4.94 -6.69 10.05
N VAL A 77 -5.12 -5.41 10.38
CA VAL A 77 -4.21 -4.34 9.96
C VAL A 77 -2.81 -4.60 10.50
N ARG A 78 -2.70 -4.89 11.81
CA ARG A 78 -1.42 -5.19 12.46
C ARG A 78 -0.73 -6.43 11.87
N TYR A 79 -1.47 -7.49 11.59
CA TYR A 79 -0.95 -8.67 10.90
C TYR A 79 -0.41 -8.32 9.52
N SER A 80 -1.17 -7.54 8.76
CA SER A 80 -0.82 -7.15 7.39
C SER A 80 0.41 -6.25 7.30
N MET A 81 0.75 -5.52 8.36
CA MET A 81 1.96 -4.70 8.44
C MET A 81 3.26 -5.53 8.42
N THR A 82 3.24 -6.78 8.89
CA THR A 82 4.46 -7.57 9.10
C THR A 82 4.44 -8.95 8.44
N ASN A 83 3.32 -9.33 7.81
CA ASN A 83 3.14 -10.63 7.16
C ASN A 83 2.80 -10.47 5.67
N PHE A 84 2.94 -11.56 4.91
CA PHE A 84 2.73 -11.60 3.46
C PHE A 84 1.73 -12.66 3.00
N LEU A 85 1.32 -13.56 3.89
CA LEU A 85 0.39 -14.65 3.57
C LEU A 85 -1.04 -14.23 3.95
N PRO A 86 -2.07 -14.77 3.27
CA PRO A 86 -3.43 -14.54 3.72
C PRO A 86 -3.69 -15.10 5.10
N ILE A 87 -4.61 -14.44 5.79
CA ILE A 87 -5.09 -14.86 7.10
C ILE A 87 -6.60 -14.85 7.14
N ARG A 88 -7.17 -15.90 7.72
CA ARG A 88 -8.61 -15.95 8.01
C ARG A 88 -8.90 -15.14 9.27
N TRP A 89 -10.01 -14.42 9.27
CA TRP A 89 -10.41 -13.63 10.44
C TRP A 89 -10.67 -14.49 11.67
N SER A 90 -11.18 -15.71 11.49
CA SER A 90 -11.36 -16.70 12.55
C SER A 90 -10.06 -17.08 13.26
N GLU A 91 -8.96 -17.23 12.50
CA GLU A 91 -7.64 -17.56 13.05
C GLU A 91 -7.06 -16.41 13.88
N ILE A 92 -7.19 -15.15 13.40
CA ILE A 92 -6.75 -13.97 14.16
C ILE A 92 -7.56 -13.79 15.45
N ARG A 93 -8.89 -13.90 15.35
CA ARG A 93 -9.82 -13.73 16.48
C ARG A 93 -9.54 -14.69 17.63
N ALA A 94 -9.09 -15.91 17.33
CA ALA A 94 -8.71 -16.90 18.35
C ALA A 94 -7.50 -16.46 19.20
N HIS A 95 -6.63 -15.60 18.67
CA HIS A 95 -5.37 -15.20 19.32
C HIS A 95 -5.40 -13.77 19.91
N HIS A 96 -6.46 -12.99 19.64
CA HIS A 96 -6.55 -11.57 20.03
C HIS A 96 -7.88 -11.26 20.73
N GLN A 97 -7.98 -11.65 22.01
CA GLN A 97 -9.19 -11.43 22.82
C GLN A 97 -9.54 -9.94 22.98
N ASP A 98 -8.54 -9.05 23.02
CA ASP A 98 -8.73 -7.60 23.16
C ASP A 98 -9.38 -6.95 21.93
N SER A 99 -9.42 -7.65 20.79
CA SER A 99 -9.95 -7.15 19.52
C SER A 99 -11.33 -7.74 19.19
N GLN A 100 -11.98 -8.45 20.12
CA GLN A 100 -13.29 -9.08 19.89
C GLN A 100 -14.37 -8.07 19.51
N ILE A 101 -14.31 -6.85 20.05
CA ILE A 101 -15.29 -5.80 19.76
C ILE A 101 -15.37 -5.48 18.26
N ILE A 102 -14.24 -5.34 17.58
CA ILE A 102 -14.21 -5.00 16.15
C ILE A 102 -14.87 -6.10 15.32
N PHE A 103 -14.54 -7.37 15.62
CA PHE A 103 -15.12 -8.51 14.90
C PHE A 103 -16.61 -8.67 15.16
N GLU A 104 -17.08 -8.40 16.38
CA GLU A 104 -18.51 -8.49 16.70
C GLU A 104 -19.30 -7.37 16.02
N GLU A 105 -18.79 -6.14 16.05
CA GLU A 105 -19.41 -5.01 15.35
C GLU A 105 -19.44 -5.23 13.81
N ALA A 106 -18.35 -5.74 13.23
CA ALA A 106 -18.31 -6.13 11.83
C ALA A 106 -19.37 -7.21 11.51
N ARG A 107 -19.51 -8.22 12.39
CA ARG A 107 -20.49 -9.31 12.26
C ARG A 107 -21.92 -8.81 12.30
N LEU A 108 -22.24 -7.86 13.19
CA LEU A 108 -23.56 -7.21 13.27
C LEU A 108 -23.92 -6.45 11.98
N ASN A 109 -22.91 -5.95 11.26
CA ASN A 109 -23.06 -5.28 9.98
C ASN A 109 -22.99 -6.24 8.77
N GLY A 110 -22.96 -7.56 8.98
CA GLY A 110 -22.98 -8.56 7.90
C GLY A 110 -21.60 -9.07 7.45
N LEU A 111 -20.50 -8.51 7.96
CA LEU A 111 -19.13 -8.95 7.69
C LEU A 111 -18.76 -10.08 8.68
N LYS A 112 -19.39 -11.25 8.53
CA LYS A 112 -19.34 -12.30 9.56
C LYS A 112 -18.09 -13.16 9.49
N GLU A 113 -17.75 -13.58 8.27
CA GLU A 113 -16.56 -14.38 7.98
C GLU A 113 -15.82 -13.77 6.81
N GLY A 114 -14.50 -13.99 6.76
CA GLY A 114 -13.66 -13.36 5.77
C GLY A 114 -12.19 -13.67 5.96
N PHE A 115 -11.41 -13.24 4.98
CA PHE A 115 -9.97 -13.35 4.99
C PHE A 115 -9.35 -12.08 4.42
N SER A 116 -8.09 -11.85 4.78
CA SER A 116 -7.33 -10.70 4.30
C SER A 116 -5.98 -11.15 3.78
N ILE A 117 -5.54 -10.50 2.71
CA ILE A 117 -4.27 -10.73 2.04
C ILE A 117 -3.44 -9.46 2.17
N PRO A 118 -2.27 -9.49 2.82
CA PRO A 118 -1.38 -8.35 2.87
C PRO A 118 -0.90 -7.95 1.47
N VAL A 119 -0.78 -6.66 1.22
CA VAL A 119 -0.25 -6.09 -0.03
C VAL A 119 0.86 -5.11 0.32
N HIS A 120 2.07 -5.36 -0.20
CA HIS A 120 3.25 -4.53 0.08
C HIS A 120 3.81 -3.96 -1.22
N GLY A 121 4.21 -2.69 -1.17
CA GLY A 121 4.94 -2.01 -2.22
C GLY A 121 6.45 -2.07 -2.02
N LEU A 122 7.19 -1.70 -3.07
CA LEU A 122 8.64 -1.75 -3.05
C LEU A 122 9.29 -0.64 -2.20
N ARG A 123 8.53 0.37 -1.78
CA ARG A 123 9.06 1.57 -1.09
C ARG A 123 8.51 1.73 0.32
N GLY A 124 7.99 0.64 0.90
CA GLY A 124 7.41 0.64 2.24
C GLY A 124 5.93 1.00 2.27
N GLU A 125 5.26 1.10 1.11
CA GLU A 125 3.81 1.07 1.07
C GLU A 125 3.32 -0.27 1.63
N PHE A 126 2.31 -0.24 2.48
CA PHE A 126 1.67 -1.45 2.98
C PHE A 126 0.16 -1.28 2.96
N GLY A 127 -0.54 -2.38 2.80
CA GLY A 127 -1.98 -2.43 2.67
C GLY A 127 -2.50 -3.84 2.82
N MET A 128 -3.79 -3.99 2.55
CA MET A 128 -4.47 -5.27 2.62
C MET A 128 -5.66 -5.29 1.67
N LEU A 129 -5.88 -6.46 1.08
CA LEU A 129 -7.10 -6.80 0.38
C LEU A 129 -7.89 -7.77 1.25
N SER A 130 -9.10 -7.39 1.62
CA SER A 130 -10.00 -8.18 2.45
C SER A 130 -11.23 -8.56 1.67
N PHE A 131 -11.70 -9.78 1.88
CA PHE A 131 -12.98 -10.25 1.37
C PHE A 131 -13.80 -10.80 2.53
N ALA A 132 -15.10 -10.48 2.52
CA ALA A 132 -16.01 -10.86 3.59
C ALA A 132 -17.35 -11.37 3.03
N THR A 133 -18.02 -12.16 3.84
CA THR A 133 -19.32 -12.73 3.52
C THR A 133 -20.20 -12.81 4.76
N SER A 134 -21.50 -12.65 4.56
CA SER A 134 -22.51 -12.95 5.58
C SER A 134 -22.89 -14.43 5.61
N ASP A 135 -22.52 -15.21 4.58
CA ASP A 135 -22.76 -16.65 4.46
C ASP A 135 -21.65 -17.47 5.11
N THR A 136 -21.85 -17.78 6.39
CA THR A 136 -20.89 -18.57 7.17
C THR A 136 -20.94 -20.07 6.84
N ARG A 137 -21.96 -20.56 6.14
CA ARG A 137 -22.16 -22.00 5.91
C ARG A 137 -21.33 -22.52 4.74
N HIS A 138 -21.23 -21.72 3.68
CA HIS A 138 -20.47 -22.09 2.48
C HIS A 138 -19.04 -21.54 2.49
N TYR A 139 -18.67 -20.73 3.49
CA TYR A 139 -17.36 -20.09 3.57
C TYR A 139 -16.19 -21.09 3.58
N ASP A 140 -16.26 -22.13 4.42
CA ASP A 140 -15.22 -23.16 4.51
C ASP A 140 -15.09 -24.02 3.23
N LEU A 141 -16.14 -24.05 2.39
CA LEU A 141 -16.13 -24.80 1.14
C LEU A 141 -15.34 -24.08 0.02
N ASN A 142 -14.93 -22.84 0.26
CA ASN A 142 -14.35 -21.96 -0.77
C ASN A 142 -12.83 -21.70 -0.60
N LEU A 143 -12.12 -22.57 0.14
CA LEU A 143 -10.66 -22.50 0.35
C LEU A 143 -9.84 -22.34 -0.95
N PRO A 144 -10.15 -23.01 -2.08
CA PRO A 144 -9.41 -22.81 -3.32
C PRO A 144 -9.53 -21.39 -3.90
N ALA A 145 -10.65 -20.70 -3.70
CA ALA A 145 -10.81 -19.33 -4.15
C ALA A 145 -10.00 -18.36 -3.27
N ILE A 146 -9.90 -18.61 -1.97
CA ILE A 146 -9.01 -17.88 -1.05
C ILE A 146 -7.57 -17.97 -1.56
N GLN A 147 -7.10 -19.19 -1.87
CA GLN A 147 -5.75 -19.38 -2.41
C GLN A 147 -5.56 -18.70 -3.77
N ALA A 148 -6.52 -18.86 -4.68
CA ALA A 148 -6.44 -18.25 -6.01
C ALA A 148 -6.49 -16.72 -5.96
N SER A 149 -7.08 -16.13 -4.92
CA SER A 149 -7.16 -14.67 -4.78
C SER A 149 -5.85 -13.98 -4.50
N GLN A 150 -4.86 -14.71 -3.98
CA GLN A 150 -3.49 -14.23 -3.84
C GLN A 150 -2.87 -13.82 -5.18
N LEU A 151 -3.35 -14.39 -6.29
CA LEU A 151 -2.87 -14.04 -7.64
C LEU A 151 -3.14 -12.58 -8.01
N LEU A 152 -4.04 -11.89 -7.30
CA LEU A 152 -4.29 -10.46 -7.51
C LEU A 152 -3.20 -9.58 -6.87
N VAL A 153 -2.48 -10.07 -5.85
CA VAL A 153 -1.49 -9.28 -5.11
C VAL A 153 -0.38 -8.75 -6.02
N PRO A 154 0.25 -9.56 -6.91
CA PRO A 154 1.25 -9.04 -7.84
C PRO A 154 0.70 -7.95 -8.78
N LEU A 155 -0.55 -8.08 -9.24
CA LEU A 155 -1.19 -7.06 -10.08
C LEU A 155 -1.36 -5.74 -9.32
N LEU A 156 -1.84 -5.81 -8.08
CA LEU A 156 -1.98 -4.65 -7.21
C LEU A 156 -0.62 -4.02 -6.92
N ALA A 157 0.38 -4.83 -6.54
CA ALA A 157 1.74 -4.36 -6.25
C ALA A 157 2.39 -3.66 -7.46
N GLN A 158 2.23 -4.23 -8.67
CA GLN A 158 2.70 -3.62 -9.90
C GLN A 158 2.03 -2.26 -10.18
N ASN A 159 0.77 -2.10 -9.77
CA ASN A 159 0.00 -0.89 -10.02
C ASN A 159 -0.06 0.08 -8.82
N ILE A 160 0.65 -0.18 -7.71
CA ILE A 160 0.63 0.69 -6.52
C ILE A 160 0.90 2.15 -6.91
N ASP A 161 1.97 2.42 -7.66
CA ASP A 161 2.32 3.78 -8.08
C ASP A 161 1.18 4.49 -8.87
N ASN A 162 0.45 3.75 -9.71
CA ASN A 162 -0.70 4.30 -10.44
C ASN A 162 -1.88 4.52 -9.49
N ILE A 163 -2.20 3.54 -8.65
CA ILE A 163 -3.27 3.61 -7.64
C ILE A 163 -3.07 4.82 -6.71
N VAL A 164 -1.84 5.04 -6.24
CA VAL A 164 -1.48 6.21 -5.41
C VAL A 164 -1.77 7.52 -6.15
N ARG A 165 -1.45 7.60 -7.44
CA ARG A 165 -1.71 8.81 -8.25
C ARG A 165 -3.20 9.09 -8.42
N CYS A 166 -3.99 8.05 -8.62
CA CYS A 166 -5.44 8.16 -8.77
C CYS A 166 -6.15 8.67 -7.50
N HIS A 167 -5.55 8.49 -6.33
CA HIS A 167 -6.20 8.85 -5.07
C HIS A 167 -6.36 10.36 -4.85
N ARG A 168 -5.46 11.20 -5.40
CA ARG A 168 -5.22 12.51 -4.78
C ARG A 168 -4.93 13.71 -5.68
N ASP A 169 -5.24 13.67 -6.98
CA ASP A 169 -4.68 14.63 -7.93
C ASP A 169 -3.17 14.80 -7.67
N ALA A 170 -2.50 13.66 -7.45
CA ALA A 170 -1.18 13.64 -6.83
C ALA A 170 -0.25 14.55 -7.63
N LYS A 171 0.47 15.43 -6.92
CA LYS A 171 1.44 16.32 -7.58
C LYS A 171 2.37 15.48 -8.47
N PRO A 172 2.69 15.96 -9.68
CA PRO A 172 3.60 15.27 -10.57
C PRO A 172 4.86 14.87 -9.81
N ARG A 173 5.33 13.66 -10.09
CA ARG A 173 6.57 13.14 -9.52
C ARG A 173 7.70 14.13 -9.81
N ALA A 174 8.53 14.43 -8.82
CA ALA A 174 9.61 15.40 -8.96
C ALA A 174 10.65 14.90 -9.97
N GLU A 175 10.97 15.68 -10.99
CA GLU A 175 11.96 15.25 -11.99
C GLU A 175 13.38 15.54 -11.49
N LEU A 176 13.99 14.56 -10.83
CA LEU A 176 15.40 14.63 -10.49
C LEU A 176 16.27 14.31 -11.71
N THR A 177 17.29 15.12 -11.93
CA THR A 177 18.35 14.83 -12.90
C THR A 177 19.22 13.68 -12.40
N CYS A 178 19.92 13.00 -13.32
CA CYS A 178 20.88 11.96 -12.98
C CYS A 178 21.94 12.46 -11.96
N ARG A 179 22.40 13.71 -12.08
CA ARG A 179 23.36 14.30 -11.14
C ARG A 179 22.76 14.59 -9.76
N GLU A 180 21.52 15.05 -9.69
CA GLU A 180 20.80 15.23 -8.42
C GLU A 180 20.60 13.89 -7.70
N GLY A 181 20.17 12.85 -8.42
CA GLY A 181 20.04 11.49 -7.89
C GLY A 181 21.38 10.94 -7.39
N GLN A 182 22.44 11.05 -8.20
CA GLN A 182 23.78 10.60 -7.83
C GLN A 182 24.32 11.30 -6.57
N CYS A 183 24.11 12.61 -6.44
CA CYS A 183 24.50 13.35 -5.24
C CYS A 183 23.70 12.89 -4.01
N LEU A 184 22.39 12.64 -4.17
CA LEU A 184 21.55 12.13 -3.09
C LEU A 184 21.94 10.71 -2.66
N SER A 185 22.30 9.82 -3.60
CA SER A 185 22.75 8.46 -3.28
C SER A 185 24.00 8.48 -2.41
N TRP A 186 25.06 9.21 -2.81
CA TRP A 186 26.26 9.32 -1.98
C TRP A 186 26.00 10.07 -0.66
N ALA A 187 25.09 11.04 -0.67
CA ALA A 187 24.68 11.71 0.55
C ALA A 187 23.95 10.79 1.53
N ALA A 188 23.22 9.79 1.03
CA ALA A 188 22.56 8.74 1.83
C ALA A 188 23.58 7.79 2.46
N GLU A 189 24.69 7.51 1.77
CA GLU A 189 25.88 6.79 2.28
C GLU A 189 26.73 7.61 3.28
N GLY A 190 26.21 8.75 3.76
CA GLY A 190 26.88 9.60 4.75
C GLY A 190 28.00 10.49 4.22
N LYS A 191 28.20 10.58 2.90
CA LYS A 191 29.29 11.40 2.32
C LYS A 191 29.03 12.90 2.47
N SER A 192 30.11 13.63 2.78
CA SER A 192 30.15 15.09 2.75
C SER A 192 30.13 15.62 1.31
N ALA A 193 29.74 16.88 1.12
CA ALA A 193 29.72 17.48 -0.22
C ALA A 193 31.11 17.46 -0.89
N TRP A 194 32.18 17.57 -0.10
CA TRP A 194 33.55 17.49 -0.58
C TRP A 194 33.89 16.07 -1.05
N GLU A 195 33.58 15.03 -0.25
CA GLU A 195 33.82 13.64 -0.65
C GLU A 195 33.03 13.27 -1.91
N ILE A 196 31.75 13.66 -1.97
CA ILE A 196 30.91 13.45 -3.17
C ILE A 196 31.57 14.09 -4.39
N ALA A 197 32.09 15.31 -4.25
CA ALA A 197 32.74 16.03 -5.32
C ALA A 197 33.98 15.29 -5.84
N GLN A 198 34.76 14.67 -4.95
CA GLN A 198 35.88 13.80 -5.33
C GLN A 198 35.38 12.55 -6.06
N ILE A 199 34.34 11.89 -5.55
CA ILE A 199 33.80 10.64 -6.11
C ILE A 199 33.24 10.85 -7.53
N ILE A 200 32.50 11.93 -7.77
CA ILE A 200 31.82 12.17 -9.06
C ILE A 200 32.59 13.14 -9.98
N ASN A 201 33.83 13.45 -9.63
CA ASN A 201 34.76 14.32 -10.34
C ASN A 201 34.16 15.70 -10.68
N THR A 202 33.76 16.45 -9.66
CA THR A 202 33.23 17.81 -9.79
C THR A 202 33.67 18.71 -8.65
N SER A 203 33.19 19.96 -8.59
CA SER A 203 33.48 20.87 -7.47
C SER A 203 32.50 20.67 -6.32
N GLU A 204 32.93 20.90 -5.08
CA GLU A 204 32.05 20.89 -3.90
C GLU A 204 30.87 21.87 -4.06
N ARG A 205 31.12 23.02 -4.69
CA ARG A 205 30.08 24.01 -5.02
C ARG A 205 29.01 23.41 -5.93
N THR A 206 29.42 22.63 -6.94
CA THR A 206 28.50 21.96 -7.88
C THR A 206 27.66 20.90 -7.17
N VAL A 207 28.25 20.12 -6.25
CA VAL A 207 27.49 19.15 -5.43
C VAL A 207 26.46 19.86 -4.57
N LYS A 208 26.85 20.93 -3.88
CA LYS A 208 25.92 21.74 -3.06
C LYS A 208 24.76 22.31 -3.91
N PHE A 209 25.05 22.73 -5.13
CA PHE A 209 24.04 23.18 -6.09
C PHE A 209 23.02 22.07 -6.43
N HIS A 210 23.50 20.87 -6.81
CA HIS A 210 22.62 19.74 -7.12
C HIS A 210 21.79 19.31 -5.91
N LEU A 211 22.40 19.19 -4.72
CA LEU A 211 21.66 18.85 -3.49
C LEU A 211 20.59 19.91 -3.16
N SER A 212 20.89 21.19 -3.33
CA SER A 212 19.92 22.27 -3.10
C SER A 212 18.73 22.18 -4.07
N ASN A 213 18.97 21.93 -5.35
CA ASN A 213 17.91 21.76 -6.33
C ASN A 213 17.06 20.52 -6.05
N ALA A 214 17.69 19.40 -5.67
CA ALA A 214 16.98 18.19 -5.28
C ALA A 214 16.09 18.43 -4.05
N CYS A 215 16.58 19.15 -3.03
CA CYS A 215 15.75 19.54 -1.87
C CYS A 215 14.52 20.33 -2.30
N LYS A 216 14.69 21.35 -3.17
CA LYS A 216 13.56 22.17 -3.66
C LYS A 216 12.55 21.34 -4.43
N LYS A 217 13.02 20.50 -5.36
CA LYS A 217 12.17 19.62 -6.19
C LYS A 217 11.36 18.62 -5.34
N LEU A 218 11.96 18.09 -4.27
CA LEU A 218 11.31 17.17 -3.34
C LEU A 218 10.49 17.88 -2.24
N GLY A 219 10.48 19.22 -2.22
CA GLY A 219 9.86 20.02 -1.15
C GLY A 219 10.44 19.68 0.22
N ALA A 220 11.74 19.42 0.31
CA ALA A 220 12.46 19.10 1.54
C ALA A 220 13.09 20.36 2.14
N THR A 221 13.07 20.45 3.47
CA THR A 221 13.66 21.57 4.22
C THR A 221 15.17 21.46 4.36
N ASN A 222 15.71 20.23 4.33
CA ASN A 222 17.13 19.95 4.47
C ASN A 222 17.52 18.68 3.72
N ARG A 223 18.84 18.42 3.63
CA ARG A 223 19.39 17.26 2.91
C ARG A 223 18.92 15.92 3.46
N TYR A 224 18.71 15.80 4.78
CA TYR A 224 18.28 14.54 5.41
C TYR A 224 16.85 14.21 5.01
N GLN A 225 15.94 15.19 5.09
CA GLN A 225 14.58 15.03 4.61
C GLN A 225 14.54 14.76 3.09
N ALA A 226 15.44 15.38 2.32
CA ALA A 226 15.54 15.13 0.89
C ALA A 226 15.97 13.68 0.60
N ILE A 227 16.94 13.14 1.34
CA ILE A 227 17.35 11.73 1.26
C ILE A 227 16.15 10.82 1.58
N THR A 228 15.46 11.03 2.71
CA THR A 228 14.29 10.23 3.09
C THR A 228 13.21 10.24 2.01
N LYS A 229 12.85 11.43 1.51
CA LYS A 229 11.86 11.57 0.42
C LYS A 229 12.34 10.95 -0.89
N ALA A 230 13.65 11.01 -1.18
CA ALA A 230 14.22 10.41 -2.37
C ALA A 230 14.11 8.88 -2.33
N ILE A 231 14.37 8.26 -1.17
CA ILE A 231 14.25 6.81 -0.97
C ILE A 231 12.78 6.38 -1.02
N LEU A 232 11.91 7.00 -0.21
CA LEU A 232 10.48 6.65 -0.15
C LEU A 232 9.76 6.91 -1.48
N GLY A 233 10.18 7.93 -2.23
CA GLY A 233 9.67 8.19 -3.57
C GLY A 233 10.31 7.34 -4.67
N GLY A 234 11.32 6.52 -4.34
CA GLY A 234 12.07 5.68 -5.29
C GLY A 234 12.86 6.46 -6.34
N TYR A 235 13.29 7.68 -6.01
CA TYR A 235 14.17 8.50 -6.85
C TYR A 235 15.62 8.04 -6.77
N ILE A 236 16.00 7.47 -5.64
CA ILE A 236 17.24 6.73 -5.46
C ILE A 236 16.85 5.31 -5.03
N ASN A 237 17.43 4.31 -5.68
CA ASN A 237 17.07 2.92 -5.51
C ASN A 237 18.23 2.20 -4.79
N PRO A 238 18.01 1.56 -3.63
CA PRO A 238 19.05 0.79 -2.95
C PRO A 238 19.38 -0.55 -3.64
N TYR A 239 18.59 -0.97 -4.63
CA TYR A 239 18.71 -2.27 -5.32
C TYR A 239 19.50 -2.21 -6.64
N VAL A 240 20.08 -1.04 -6.99
CA VAL A 240 20.89 -0.81 -8.20
C VAL A 240 22.13 -0.01 -7.83
#